data_AF-A0ABD3R0K1-F1
#
_entry.id   AF-A0ABD3R0K1-F1
#
_cell.length_a   1.000
_cell.length_b   1.000
_cell.length_c   1.000
_cell.angle_alpha   90.00
_cell.angle_beta   90.00
_cell.angle_gamma   90.00
#
_symmetry.space_group_name_H-M   'P 1'
#
loop_
_entity.id
_entity.type
_entity.pdbx_description
1 polymer ?
#
loop_
_entity_poly.entity_id
_entity_poly.type
_entity_poly.pdbx_seq_one_letter_code
_entity_poly.pdbx_strand_id
1 'polypeptide(L)'
;MINQSNRQFLNQSEQGILPHRYSMGLLKRDQFDRSMESSTTKSVSSRPLKHVSFSEYSTVCVYRIDPNYELKKSYSSAERRAFKNQAARDSGRIQKIIASCPLQDSQTLNRLLDLNIINLEDLLGIEHLMSEKSFTRLIKQRRAHVGLLLRKQEELRKMNIKDENILAADALTRSAESLARARCRAALAA
;
A
#
# COMPACT_ATOMS: atom_id res chain seq x y z
N MET A 1 -11.18 43.86 -9.60
CA MET A 1 -10.01 44.15 -8.75
C MET A 1 -9.85 43.01 -7.76
N ILE A 2 -8.81 42.19 -7.90
CA ILE A 2 -8.57 40.98 -7.09
C ILE A 2 -7.17 41.10 -6.48
N ASN A 3 -7.09 40.98 -5.15
CA ASN A 3 -5.91 41.25 -4.32
C ASN A 3 -4.77 40.23 -4.52
N GLN A 4 -3.53 40.73 -4.65
CA GLN A 4 -2.30 39.98 -4.93
C GLN A 4 -1.56 39.42 -3.70
N SER A 5 -2.18 39.37 -2.52
CA SER A 5 -1.43 39.19 -1.25
C SER A 5 -1.07 37.76 -0.81
N ASN A 6 -1.25 36.71 -1.63
CA ASN A 6 -1.05 35.31 -1.17
C ASN A 6 0.12 34.55 -1.80
N ARG A 7 1.17 35.21 -2.30
CA ARG A 7 2.27 34.55 -3.03
C ARG A 7 3.64 34.49 -2.33
N GLN A 8 3.72 34.64 -1.00
CA GLN A 8 5.02 34.73 -0.31
C GLN A 8 5.36 33.62 0.72
N PHE A 9 4.58 32.55 0.85
CA PHE A 9 4.85 31.53 1.89
C PHE A 9 5.52 30.23 1.43
N LEU A 10 6.25 30.24 0.31
CA LEU A 10 6.87 29.00 -0.19
C LEU A 10 8.29 29.22 -0.71
N ASN A 11 9.22 29.70 0.12
CA ASN A 11 10.65 29.75 -0.22
C ASN A 11 11.59 29.87 1.00
N GLN A 12 11.40 29.05 2.05
CA GLN A 12 12.41 28.87 3.10
C GLN A 12 12.44 27.43 3.61
N SER A 13 13.13 26.55 2.88
CA SER A 13 13.76 25.38 3.48
C SER A 13 15.17 25.29 2.95
N GLU A 14 16.02 26.13 3.54
CA GLU A 14 17.46 26.13 3.34
C GLU A 14 18.08 24.79 3.75
N GLN A 15 19.17 24.53 3.04
CA GLN A 15 19.97 23.32 3.02
C GLN A 15 20.68 23.11 4.35
N GLY A 16 20.33 22.02 5.05
CA GLY A 16 21.12 21.48 6.15
C GLY A 16 21.79 20.19 5.75
N ILE A 17 22.90 20.25 5.00
CA ILE A 17 23.79 19.11 4.80
C ILE A 17 24.64 19.00 6.07
N LEU A 18 24.29 18.08 6.97
CA LEU A 18 25.17 17.69 8.08
C LEU A 18 25.83 16.35 7.76
N PRO A 19 27.16 16.23 7.92
CA PRO A 19 27.81 14.93 7.88
C PRO A 19 27.59 14.25 9.22
N HIS A 20 26.81 13.17 9.26
CA HIS A 20 26.69 12.34 10.46
C HIS A 20 27.14 10.91 10.17
N ARG A 21 28.39 10.66 10.58
CA ARG A 21 28.94 9.33 10.84
C ARG A 21 28.06 8.64 11.88
N TYR A 22 27.27 7.66 11.46
CA TYR A 22 26.71 6.70 12.40
C TYR A 22 27.69 5.55 12.60
N SER A 23 28.36 5.60 13.74
CA SER A 23 28.97 4.45 14.40
C SER A 23 27.87 3.44 14.73
N MET A 24 27.96 2.24 14.17
CA MET A 24 27.05 1.13 14.47
C MET A 24 27.38 0.58 15.86
N GLY A 25 26.64 1.06 16.86
CA GLY A 25 26.64 0.47 18.20
C GLY A 25 26.08 -0.95 18.17
N LEU A 26 26.95 -1.91 18.49
CA LEU A 26 26.59 -3.29 18.83
C LEU A 26 25.62 -3.29 20.01
N LEU A 27 24.33 -3.53 19.77
CA LEU A 27 23.40 -3.93 20.81
C LEU A 27 23.52 -5.45 21.01
N LYS A 28 24.16 -5.83 22.12
CA LYS A 28 24.13 -7.17 22.69
C LYS A 28 22.67 -7.57 22.92
N ARG A 29 22.23 -8.65 22.27
CA ARG A 29 20.98 -9.34 22.62
C ARG A 29 21.28 -10.30 23.76
N ASP A 30 20.52 -10.11 24.83
CA ASP A 30 20.53 -10.96 26.00
C ASP A 30 20.08 -12.39 25.69
N GLN A 31 20.68 -13.27 26.48
CA GLN A 31 20.64 -14.72 26.46
C GLN A 31 19.22 -15.23 26.73
N PHE A 32 18.72 -16.07 25.82
CA PHE A 32 17.71 -17.07 26.17
C PHE A 32 18.42 -18.41 26.27
N ASP A 33 18.62 -18.87 27.51
CA ASP A 33 19.03 -20.21 27.85
C ASP A 33 17.98 -21.20 27.33
N ARG A 34 18.37 -21.98 26.31
CA ARG A 34 17.65 -23.19 25.92
C ARG A 34 18.64 -24.34 25.83
N SER A 35 18.48 -25.22 26.80
CA SER A 35 19.21 -26.44 27.08
C SER A 35 19.40 -27.38 25.88
N MET A 36 20.53 -28.07 25.95
CA MET A 36 21.15 -28.96 24.97
C MET A 36 20.24 -30.03 24.36
N GLU A 37 20.22 -30.08 23.03
CA GLU A 37 20.11 -31.32 22.27
C GLU A 37 21.24 -31.39 21.24
N SER A 38 22.12 -32.38 21.39
CA SER A 38 23.25 -32.63 20.51
C SER A 38 22.75 -33.18 19.17
N SER A 39 22.53 -32.29 18.21
CA SER A 39 22.23 -32.66 16.83
C SER A 39 23.44 -32.36 15.93
N THR A 40 24.11 -33.46 15.55
CA THR A 40 24.82 -33.70 14.29
C THR A 40 25.18 -32.46 13.46
N THR A 41 26.49 -32.17 13.40
CA THR A 41 27.13 -31.15 12.59
C THR A 41 26.89 -31.39 11.09
N LYS A 42 25.72 -31.00 10.58
CA LYS A 42 25.50 -30.82 9.15
C LYS A 42 26.20 -29.53 8.73
N SER A 43 27.25 -29.66 7.92
CA SER A 43 27.99 -28.54 7.35
C SER A 43 27.03 -27.60 6.64
N VAL A 44 26.75 -26.44 7.25
CA VAL A 44 25.96 -25.37 6.64
C VAL A 44 26.79 -24.83 5.49
N SER A 45 26.49 -25.29 4.28
CA SER A 45 26.98 -24.71 3.03
C SER A 45 26.75 -23.19 3.08
N SER A 46 27.84 -22.44 3.21
CA SER A 46 27.86 -20.98 3.25
C SER A 46 27.45 -20.45 1.88
N ARG A 47 26.15 -20.30 1.65
CA ARG A 47 25.64 -19.67 0.44
C ARG A 47 26.21 -18.24 0.39
N PRO A 48 26.79 -17.81 -0.74
CA PRO A 48 27.33 -16.46 -0.87
C PRO A 48 26.22 -15.45 -0.56
N LEU A 49 26.51 -14.52 0.35
CA LEU A 49 25.60 -13.45 0.72
C LEU A 49 25.33 -12.58 -0.51
N LYS A 50 24.06 -12.41 -0.86
CA LYS A 50 23.66 -11.54 -1.97
C LYS A 50 23.94 -10.09 -1.58
N HIS A 51 24.90 -9.46 -2.26
CA HIS A 51 25.22 -8.05 -2.08
C HIS A 51 24.20 -7.18 -2.85
N VAL A 52 23.54 -6.25 -2.15
CA VAL A 52 22.62 -5.29 -2.75
C VAL A 52 23.38 -3.97 -2.90
N SER A 53 23.58 -3.51 -4.14
CA SER A 53 24.10 -2.17 -4.44
C SER A 53 22.96 -1.27 -4.92
N PHE A 54 23.07 0.01 -4.58
CA PHE A 54 22.15 1.04 -5.04
C PHE A 54 22.81 1.82 -6.20
N SER A 55 21.99 2.29 -7.14
CA SER A 55 22.46 3.17 -8.21
C SER A 55 22.85 4.54 -7.66
N GLU A 56 23.85 5.19 -8.25
CA GLU A 56 24.28 6.56 -7.90
C GLU A 56 23.13 7.58 -8.03
N TYR A 57 22.16 7.32 -8.92
CA TYR A 57 20.98 8.16 -9.14
C TYR A 57 19.80 7.79 -8.24
N SER A 58 19.96 6.82 -7.33
CA SER A 58 18.88 6.47 -6.41
C SER A 58 18.71 7.54 -5.33
N THR A 59 17.47 7.93 -5.10
CA THR A 59 17.12 8.90 -4.05
C THR A 59 16.43 8.16 -2.91
N VAL A 60 16.89 8.40 -1.68
CA VAL A 60 16.23 7.95 -0.45
C VAL A 60 15.48 9.12 0.14
N CYS A 61 14.16 8.96 0.28
CA CYS A 61 13.32 9.93 0.97
C CYS A 61 13.12 9.44 2.40
N VAL A 62 13.82 10.06 3.37
CA VAL A 62 13.64 9.77 4.79
C VAL A 62 12.67 10.79 5.37
N TYR A 63 11.48 10.32 5.72
CA TYR A 63 10.53 11.15 6.45
C TYR A 63 10.96 11.22 7.92
N ARG A 64 11.03 12.44 8.47
CA ARG A 64 11.22 12.62 9.91
C ARG A 64 9.98 12.09 10.62
N ILE A 65 10.17 11.13 11.52
CA ILE A 65 9.11 10.69 12.42
C ILE A 65 8.78 11.89 13.31
N ASP A 66 7.56 12.40 13.26
CA ASP A 66 7.09 13.43 14.21
C ASP A 66 7.23 12.83 15.62
N PRO A 67 7.97 13.47 16.56
CA PRO A 67 8.10 12.99 17.93
C PRO A 67 6.75 12.79 18.62
N ASN A 68 5.73 13.53 18.17
CA ASN A 68 4.37 13.44 18.68
C ASN A 68 3.52 12.42 17.92
N TYR A 69 4.05 11.73 16.91
CA TYR A 69 3.27 10.79 16.10
C TYR A 69 2.66 9.67 16.93
N GLU A 70 3.42 9.10 17.87
CA GLU A 70 2.90 8.04 18.76
C GLU A 70 1.90 8.59 19.79
N LEU A 71 2.06 9.84 20.23
CA LEU A 71 1.12 10.52 21.14
C LEU A 71 -0.17 10.97 20.42
N LYS A 72 -0.06 11.35 19.14
CA LYS A 72 -1.17 11.80 18.28
C LYS A 72 -1.69 10.67 17.38
N LYS A 73 -1.27 9.43 17.62
CA LYS A 73 -1.73 8.29 16.83
C LYS A 73 -3.23 8.18 17.03
N SER A 74 -3.98 8.59 16.02
CA SER A 74 -5.42 8.81 16.19
C SER A 74 -6.18 7.51 16.47
N TYR A 75 -5.58 6.35 16.14
CA TYR A 75 -6.16 5.03 16.40
C TYR A 75 -5.09 3.97 16.66
N SER A 76 -5.25 3.24 17.75
CA SER A 76 -4.53 2.00 18.08
C SER A 76 -4.83 0.88 17.08
N SER A 77 -4.04 -0.20 17.11
CA SER A 77 -4.32 -1.41 16.32
C SER A 77 -5.66 -2.05 16.73
N ALA A 78 -6.00 -2.01 18.02
CA ALA A 78 -7.25 -2.54 18.55
C ALA A 78 -8.46 -1.74 18.03
N GLU A 79 -8.41 -0.41 18.09
CA GLU A 79 -9.48 0.46 17.57
C GLU A 79 -9.68 0.28 16.07
N ARG A 80 -8.60 0.20 15.30
CA ARG A 80 -8.70 -0.09 13.85
C ARG A 80 -9.37 -1.44 13.59
N ARG A 81 -9.08 -2.46 14.40
CA ARG A 81 -9.72 -3.78 14.27
C ARG A 81 -11.20 -3.71 14.64
N ALA A 82 -11.54 -3.01 15.72
CA ALA A 82 -12.93 -2.80 16.13
C ALA A 82 -13.73 -2.07 15.04
N PHE A 83 -13.17 -1.00 14.47
CA PHE A 83 -13.76 -0.26 13.36
C PHE A 83 -14.03 -1.16 12.14
N LYS A 84 -13.06 -1.97 11.72
CA LYS A 84 -13.24 -2.91 10.60
C LYS A 84 -14.34 -3.93 10.86
N ASN A 85 -14.41 -4.46 12.07
CA ASN A 85 -15.45 -5.41 12.46
C ASN A 85 -16.83 -4.74 12.51
N GLN A 86 -16.89 -3.46 12.91
CA GLN A 86 -18.13 -2.68 12.93
C GLN A 86 -18.61 -2.39 11.51
N ALA A 87 -17.77 -1.81 10.66
CA ALA A 87 -18.08 -1.54 9.26
C ALA A 87 -18.51 -2.83 8.49
N ALA A 88 -17.90 -3.97 8.78
CA ALA A 88 -18.32 -5.25 8.19
C ALA A 88 -19.73 -5.66 8.64
N ARG A 89 -20.07 -5.53 9.93
CA ARG A 89 -21.42 -5.78 10.45
C ARG A 89 -22.45 -4.83 9.85
N ASP A 90 -22.10 -3.55 9.76
CA ASP A 90 -22.98 -2.52 9.19
C ASP A 90 -23.23 -2.75 7.70
N SER A 91 -22.22 -3.21 6.95
CA SER A 91 -22.41 -3.60 5.54
C SER A 91 -23.46 -4.72 5.40
N GLY A 92 -23.43 -5.73 6.27
CA GLY A 92 -24.40 -6.82 6.26
C GLY A 92 -25.80 -6.36 6.70
N ARG A 93 -25.88 -5.44 7.67
CA ARG A 93 -27.14 -4.82 8.11
C ARG A 93 -27.78 -4.01 6.97
N ILE A 94 -27.01 -3.11 6.36
CA ILE A 94 -27.46 -2.25 5.26
C ILE A 94 -27.88 -3.11 4.06
N GLN A 95 -27.12 -4.16 3.72
CA GLN A 95 -27.49 -5.09 2.65
C GLN A 95 -28.86 -5.73 2.90
N LYS A 96 -29.15 -6.15 4.14
CA LYS A 96 -30.46 -6.72 4.50
C LYS A 96 -31.59 -5.69 4.38
N ILE A 97 -31.35 -4.45 4.82
CA ILE A 97 -32.32 -3.36 4.71
C ILE A 97 -32.65 -3.09 3.24
N ILE A 98 -31.62 -2.91 2.40
CA ILE A 98 -31.79 -2.68 0.96
C ILE A 98 -32.51 -3.86 0.30
N ALA A 99 -32.16 -5.10 0.66
CA ALA A 99 -32.81 -6.30 0.13
C ALA A 99 -34.29 -6.42 0.54
N SER A 100 -34.66 -5.89 1.71
CA SER A 100 -36.05 -5.87 2.18
C SER A 100 -36.88 -4.74 1.58
N CYS A 101 -36.26 -3.77 0.90
CA CYS A 101 -37.00 -2.70 0.24
C CYS A 101 -37.71 -3.23 -1.02
N PRO A 102 -39.03 -3.00 -1.14
CA PRO A 102 -39.81 -3.51 -2.28
C PRO A 102 -39.46 -2.83 -3.62
N LEU A 103 -38.85 -1.64 -3.57
CA LEU A 103 -38.38 -0.89 -4.72
C LEU A 103 -36.85 -0.74 -4.61
N GLN A 104 -36.11 -1.39 -5.50
CA GLN A 104 -34.66 -1.28 -5.60
C GLN A 104 -34.28 -0.28 -6.69
N ASP A 105 -34.72 0.97 -6.52
CA ASP A 105 -34.38 2.04 -7.43
C ASP A 105 -33.00 2.63 -7.04
N SER A 106 -32.36 3.32 -7.98
CA SER A 106 -31.10 4.05 -7.71
C SER A 106 -31.23 5.09 -6.59
N GLN A 107 -32.46 5.50 -6.26
CA GLN A 107 -32.77 6.46 -5.20
C GLN A 107 -33.03 5.82 -3.83
N THR A 108 -33.13 4.49 -3.73
CA THR A 108 -33.49 3.82 -2.47
C THR A 108 -32.50 4.15 -1.36
N LEU A 109 -31.21 4.22 -1.66
CA LEU A 109 -30.18 4.56 -0.68
C LEU A 109 -30.28 6.00 -0.18
N ASN A 110 -30.58 6.96 -1.07
CA ASN A 110 -30.80 8.36 -0.69
C ASN A 110 -32.02 8.49 0.22
N ARG A 111 -33.13 7.81 -0.10
CA ARG A 111 -34.33 7.81 0.74
C ARG A 111 -34.07 7.21 2.13
N LEU A 112 -33.25 6.15 2.21
CA LEU A 112 -32.88 5.55 3.50
C LEU A 112 -31.99 6.47 4.35
N LEU A 113 -31.19 7.34 3.72
CA LEU A 113 -30.42 8.39 4.38
C LEU A 113 -31.32 9.54 4.84
N ASP A 114 -32.24 10.00 3.98
CA ASP A 114 -33.19 11.08 4.31
C ASP A 114 -34.10 10.71 5.49
N LEU A 115 -34.50 9.43 5.56
CA LEU A 115 -35.26 8.86 6.67
C LEU A 115 -34.40 8.52 7.89
N ASN A 116 -33.08 8.73 7.81
CA ASN A 116 -32.10 8.43 8.86
C ASN A 116 -32.14 6.96 9.35
N ILE A 117 -32.53 6.03 8.47
CA ILE A 117 -32.51 4.57 8.73
C ILE A 117 -31.08 4.04 8.62
N ILE A 118 -30.30 4.66 7.73
CA ILE A 118 -28.87 4.43 7.56
C ILE A 118 -28.16 5.75 7.88
N ASN A 119 -27.14 5.69 8.74
CA ASN A 119 -26.32 6.85 9.04
C ASN A 119 -25.25 7.04 7.94
N LEU A 120 -24.92 8.29 7.65
CA LEU A 120 -23.83 8.63 6.72
C LEU A 120 -22.48 8.04 7.18
N GLU A 121 -22.24 8.00 8.49
CA GLU A 121 -21.02 7.46 9.09
C GLU A 121 -20.83 5.97 8.76
N ASP A 122 -21.91 5.19 8.73
CA ASP A 122 -21.86 3.76 8.38
C ASP A 122 -21.40 3.58 6.93
N LEU A 123 -21.90 4.42 6.02
CA LEU A 123 -21.51 4.39 4.61
C LEU A 123 -20.05 4.77 4.42
N LEU A 124 -19.58 5.82 5.10
CA LEU A 124 -18.16 6.22 5.10
C LEU A 124 -17.25 5.11 5.62
N GLY A 125 -17.67 4.41 6.69
CA GLY A 125 -16.90 3.28 7.23
C GLY A 125 -16.79 2.11 6.25
N ILE A 126 -17.87 1.81 5.53
CA ILE A 126 -17.89 0.77 4.49
C ILE A 126 -17.02 1.19 3.29
N GLU A 127 -17.12 2.44 2.84
CA GLU A 127 -16.28 2.97 1.77
C GLU A 127 -14.79 2.85 2.13
N HIS A 128 -14.42 3.23 3.35
CA HIS A 128 -13.05 3.11 3.83
C HIS A 128 -12.57 1.65 3.81
N LEU A 129 -13.40 0.71 4.26
CA LEU A 129 -13.11 -0.72 4.22
C LEU A 129 -12.93 -1.23 2.78
N MET A 130 -13.70 -0.73 1.82
CA MET A 130 -13.57 -1.08 0.41
C MET A 130 -12.31 -0.48 -0.23
N SER A 131 -11.98 0.77 0.11
CA SER A 131 -10.76 1.45 -0.35
C SER A 131 -9.49 0.76 0.15
N GLU A 132 -9.46 0.27 1.39
CA GLU A 132 -8.32 -0.52 1.86
C GLU A 132 -8.15 -1.84 1.08
N LYS A 133 -9.26 -2.52 0.74
CA LYS A 133 -9.23 -3.76 -0.04
C LYS A 133 -8.75 -3.50 -1.47
N SER A 134 -9.22 -2.43 -2.10
CA SER A 134 -8.79 -2.03 -3.45
C SER A 134 -7.31 -1.64 -3.44
N PHE A 135 -6.85 -0.90 -2.44
CA PHE A 135 -5.45 -0.55 -2.24
C PHE A 135 -4.56 -1.78 -2.01
N THR A 136 -5.00 -2.74 -1.18
CA THR A 136 -4.28 -3.99 -0.95
C THR A 136 -4.17 -4.81 -2.25
N ARG A 137 -5.26 -4.89 -3.03
CA ARG A 137 -5.26 -5.53 -4.34
C ARG A 137 -4.31 -4.83 -5.30
N LEU A 138 -4.29 -3.51 -5.33
CA LEU A 138 -3.37 -2.71 -6.14
C LEU A 138 -1.91 -3.00 -5.77
N ILE A 139 -1.58 -3.05 -4.47
CA ILE A 139 -0.23 -3.42 -4.01
C ILE A 139 0.14 -4.83 -4.49
N LYS A 140 -0.76 -5.81 -4.36
CA LYS A 140 -0.51 -7.18 -4.84
C LYS A 140 -0.25 -7.21 -6.35
N GLN A 141 -1.04 -6.46 -7.12
CA GLN A 141 -0.85 -6.35 -8.57
C GLN A 141 0.51 -5.71 -8.92
N ARG A 142 0.90 -4.63 -8.23
CA ARG A 142 2.20 -3.99 -8.43
C ARG A 142 3.35 -4.94 -8.09
N ARG A 143 3.28 -5.67 -6.98
CA ARG A 143 4.30 -6.67 -6.61
C ARG A 143 4.41 -7.79 -7.64
N ALA A 144 3.28 -8.31 -8.11
CA ALA A 144 3.28 -9.33 -9.16
C ALA A 144 3.89 -8.81 -10.47
N HIS A 145 3.55 -7.58 -10.85
CA HIS A 145 4.10 -6.91 -12.02
C HIS A 145 5.62 -6.72 -11.92
N VAL A 146 6.10 -6.14 -10.81
CA VAL A 146 7.54 -5.97 -10.55
C VAL A 146 8.26 -7.32 -10.56
N GLY A 147 7.67 -8.35 -9.95
CA GLY A 147 8.24 -9.69 -9.96
C GLY A 147 8.41 -10.27 -11.37
N LEU A 148 7.47 -10.01 -12.28
CA LEU A 148 7.59 -10.42 -13.68
C LEU A 148 8.67 -9.64 -14.42
N LEU A 149 8.72 -8.31 -14.26
CA LEU A 149 9.76 -7.48 -14.87
C LEU A 149 11.16 -7.88 -14.41
N LEU A 150 11.33 -8.17 -13.12
CA LEU A 150 12.62 -8.63 -12.58
C LEU A 150 13.03 -9.98 -13.16
N ARG A 151 12.10 -10.92 -13.34
CA ARG A 151 12.38 -12.19 -14.04
C ARG A 151 12.78 -11.96 -15.49
N LYS A 152 12.05 -11.09 -16.20
CA LYS A 152 12.36 -10.75 -17.60
C LYS A 152 13.72 -10.09 -17.74
N GLN A 153 14.05 -9.19 -16.82
CA GLN A 153 15.37 -8.57 -16.75
C GLN A 153 16.48 -9.60 -16.49
N GLU A 154 16.23 -10.59 -15.64
CA GLU A 154 17.16 -11.69 -15.41
C GLU A 154 17.38 -12.55 -16.67
N GLU A 155 16.31 -12.86 -17.42
CA GLU A 155 16.39 -13.56 -18.70
C GLU A 155 17.22 -12.79 -19.73
N LEU A 156 16.97 -11.49 -19.89
CA LEU A 156 17.71 -10.64 -20.82
C LEU A 156 19.19 -10.52 -20.45
N ARG A 157 19.50 -10.46 -19.14
CA ARG A 157 20.89 -10.52 -18.66
C ARG A 157 21.57 -11.84 -19.01
N LYS A 158 20.86 -12.98 -18.91
CA LYS A 158 21.39 -14.29 -19.32
C LYS A 158 21.65 -14.36 -20.82
N MET A 159 20.84 -13.67 -21.63
CA MET A 159 21.01 -13.58 -23.08
C MET A 159 22.00 -12.48 -23.52
N ASN A 160 22.57 -11.74 -22.56
CA ASN A 160 23.46 -10.60 -22.80
C ASN A 160 22.83 -9.46 -23.63
N ILE A 161 21.50 -9.34 -23.59
CA ILE A 161 20.73 -8.29 -24.27
C ILE A 161 20.52 -7.15 -23.27
N LYS A 162 21.00 -5.94 -23.61
CA LYS A 162 20.90 -4.73 -22.79
C LYS A 162 19.83 -3.74 -23.29
N ASP A 163 18.87 -4.21 -24.07
CA ASP A 163 17.84 -3.34 -24.63
C ASP A 163 16.77 -3.01 -23.59
N GLU A 164 16.80 -1.78 -23.09
CA GLU A 164 15.85 -1.25 -22.10
C GLU A 164 14.44 -1.05 -22.70
N ASN A 165 14.34 -0.90 -24.02
CA ASN A 165 13.05 -0.70 -24.70
C ASN A 165 12.16 -1.95 -24.62
N ILE A 166 12.77 -3.13 -24.56
CA ILE A 166 12.03 -4.41 -24.41
C ILE A 166 11.34 -4.47 -23.05
N LEU A 167 12.03 -4.04 -21.99
CA LEU A 167 11.44 -3.98 -20.64
C LEU A 167 10.34 -2.92 -20.52
N ALA A 168 10.55 -1.76 -21.16
CA ALA A 168 9.56 -0.69 -21.19
C ALA A 168 8.28 -1.11 -21.92
N ALA A 169 8.41 -1.80 -23.06
CA ALA A 169 7.28 -2.34 -23.81
C ALA A 169 6.48 -3.36 -22.97
N ASP A 170 7.17 -4.27 -22.28
CA ASP A 170 6.52 -5.31 -21.46
C ASP A 170 5.81 -4.74 -20.21
N ALA A 171 6.31 -3.60 -19.69
CA ALA A 171 5.62 -2.86 -18.63
C ALA A 171 4.33 -2.18 -19.12
N LEU A 172 4.32 -1.71 -20.38
CA LEU A 172 3.18 -1.00 -20.97
C LEU A 172 2.05 -1.92 -21.42
N THR A 173 2.36 -3.10 -21.97
CA THR A 173 1.37 -4.08 -22.46
C THR A 173 0.38 -4.50 -21.37
N ARG A 174 0.85 -4.70 -20.13
CA ARG A 174 -0.05 -5.06 -19.01
C ARG A 174 -0.99 -3.93 -18.58
N SER A 175 -0.55 -2.68 -18.66
CA SER A 175 -1.42 -1.53 -18.39
C SER A 175 -2.55 -1.47 -19.43
N ALA A 176 -2.20 -1.65 -20.71
CA ALA A 176 -3.14 -1.66 -21.82
C ALA A 176 -4.15 -2.82 -21.72
N GLU A 177 -3.71 -4.04 -21.41
CA GLU A 177 -4.61 -5.20 -21.23
C GLU A 177 -5.58 -5.02 -20.07
N SER A 178 -5.12 -4.46 -18.96
CA SER A 178 -5.98 -4.21 -17.79
C SER A 178 -7.09 -3.21 -18.15
N LEU A 179 -6.74 -2.16 -18.89
CA LEU A 179 -7.67 -1.15 -19.36
C LEU A 179 -8.65 -1.71 -20.40
N ALA A 180 -8.18 -2.54 -21.33
CA ALA A 180 -9.04 -3.25 -22.29
C ALA A 180 -10.06 -4.15 -21.59
N ARG A 181 -9.64 -4.94 -20.59
CA ARG A 181 -10.54 -5.79 -19.80
C ARG A 181 -11.55 -4.97 -19.00
N ALA A 182 -11.15 -3.82 -18.45
CA ALA A 182 -12.07 -2.92 -17.76
C ALA A 182 -13.14 -2.36 -18.71
N ARG A 183 -12.74 -1.94 -19.92
CA ARG A 183 -13.66 -1.49 -20.97
C ARG A 183 -14.63 -2.58 -21.40
N CYS A 184 -14.17 -3.81 -21.61
CA CYS A 184 -15.06 -4.94 -21.93
C CYS A 184 -16.09 -5.20 -20.82
N ARG A 185 -15.70 -5.12 -19.55
CA ARG A 185 -16.65 -5.31 -18.44
C ARG A 185 -17.68 -4.19 -18.34
N ALA A 186 -17.26 -2.94 -18.55
CA ALA A 186 -18.17 -1.80 -18.57
C ALA A 186 -19.18 -1.93 -19.72
N ALA A 187 -18.72 -2.35 -20.90
CA ALA A 187 -19.58 -2.56 -22.07
C ALA A 187 -20.58 -3.73 -21.89
N LEU A 188 -20.23 -4.75 -21.08
CA LEU A 188 -21.13 -5.87 -20.77
C LEU A 188 -22.12 -5.56 -19.62
N ALA A 189 -21.90 -4.48 -18.88
CA ALA A 189 -22.74 -4.06 -17.76
C ALA A 189 -23.69 -2.90 -18.11
N ALA A 190 -23.56 -2.34 -19.32
CA ALA A 190 -24.45 -1.35 -19.91
C ALA A 190 -25.55 -2.03 -20.73
#